data_AF-A0A0G0NB69-F1
#
_entry.id   AF-A0A0G0NB69-F1
#
_cell.length_a   1.000
_cell.length_b   1.000
_cell.length_c   1.000
_cell.angle_alpha   90.00
_cell.angle_beta   90.00
_cell.angle_gamma   90.00
#
_symmetry.space_group_name_H-M   'P 1'
#
loop_
_entity.id
_entity.type
_entity.pdbx_description
1 polymer ?
#
loop_
_entity_poly.entity_id
_entity_poly.type
_entity_poly.pdbx_seq_one_letter_code
_entity_poly.pdbx_strand_id
1 'polypeptide(L)'
;MDILQKLTQGLLQGENLVLVGISDSGKTRFVKEELIPELEKNEKKVVYFKDGPSITNQEADIYIFDETESFCDREYLEEKYSEEKPYYTDEYERKVKDWFWSYKKHDKSCLYIITRKNEDDIEYLRGHLRWADWDDRKLETFAFE
;
A
#
# COMPACT_ATOMS: atom_id res chain seq x y z
N MET A 1 -4.48 -0.35 -20.93
CA MET A 1 -4.01 0.80 -20.15
C MET A 1 -2.95 0.27 -19.20
N ASP A 2 -1.75 0.82 -19.30
CA ASP A 2 -0.59 0.42 -18.51
C ASP A 2 -0.79 0.74 -17.01
N ILE A 3 -0.07 0.05 -16.13
CA ILE A 3 -0.20 0.22 -14.67
C ILE A 3 0.19 1.64 -14.24
N LEU A 4 1.21 2.24 -14.86
CA LEU A 4 1.58 3.64 -14.64
C LEU A 4 0.39 4.57 -14.92
N GLN A 5 -0.27 4.39 -16.05
CA GLN A 5 -1.41 5.23 -16.44
C GLN A 5 -2.59 5.08 -15.47
N LYS A 6 -2.90 3.84 -15.05
CA LYS A 6 -3.97 3.56 -14.08
C LYS A 6 -3.70 4.23 -12.73
N LEU A 7 -2.51 4.03 -12.18
CA LEU A 7 -2.12 4.60 -10.90
C LEU A 7 -2.09 6.12 -10.96
N THR A 8 -1.47 6.70 -11.99
CA THR A 8 -1.44 8.15 -12.19
C THR A 8 -2.84 8.73 -12.27
N GLN A 9 -3.73 8.15 -13.07
CA GLN A 9 -5.10 8.64 -13.21
C GLN A 9 -5.87 8.59 -11.89
N GLY A 10 -5.88 7.46 -11.19
CA GLY A 10 -6.60 7.32 -9.93
C GLY A 10 -6.07 8.28 -8.86
N LEU A 11 -4.74 8.39 -8.74
CA LEU A 11 -4.13 9.29 -7.76
C LEU A 11 -4.44 10.77 -8.06
N LEU A 12 -4.45 11.18 -9.34
CA LEU A 12 -4.84 12.53 -9.75
C LEU A 12 -6.32 12.83 -9.52
N GLN A 13 -7.18 11.80 -9.54
CA GLN A 13 -8.61 11.90 -9.23
C GLN A 13 -8.91 11.90 -7.72
N GLY A 14 -7.89 11.75 -6.87
CA GLY A 14 -8.04 11.75 -5.41
C GLY A 14 -8.38 10.38 -4.83
N GLU A 15 -8.21 9.31 -5.60
CA GLU A 15 -8.50 7.94 -5.15
C GLU A 15 -7.41 7.40 -4.23
N ASN A 16 -7.74 6.37 -3.46
CA ASN A 16 -6.78 5.64 -2.63
C ASN A 16 -6.54 4.28 -3.27
N LEU A 17 -5.30 4.01 -3.62
CA LEU A 17 -4.91 2.86 -4.42
C LEU A 17 -4.00 1.95 -3.61
N VAL A 18 -3.99 0.68 -3.96
CA VAL A 18 -3.07 -0.32 -3.43
C VAL A 18 -2.29 -0.93 -4.58
N LEU A 19 -0.97 -0.99 -4.46
CA LEU A 19 -0.10 -1.73 -5.37
C LEU A 19 0.48 -2.94 -4.62
N VAL A 20 0.06 -4.14 -5.01
CA VAL A 20 0.53 -5.38 -4.38
C VAL A 20 1.47 -6.09 -5.35
N GLY A 21 2.58 -6.62 -4.86
CA GLY A 21 3.45 -7.47 -5.68
C GLY A 21 4.46 -8.24 -4.86
N ILE A 22 5.15 -9.18 -5.49
CA ILE A 22 6.12 -10.02 -4.81
C ILE A 22 7.32 -9.22 -4.30
N SER A 23 8.05 -9.78 -3.32
CA SER A 23 9.37 -9.26 -2.95
C SER A 23 10.28 -9.20 -4.19
N ASP A 24 11.11 -8.16 -4.27
CA ASP A 24 12.08 -7.94 -5.35
C ASP A 24 11.51 -7.82 -6.78
N SER A 25 10.19 -7.64 -6.97
CA SER A 25 9.61 -7.39 -8.30
C SER A 25 9.95 -6.02 -8.90
N GLY A 26 10.54 -5.11 -8.12
CA GLY A 26 10.91 -3.78 -8.60
C GLY A 26 9.87 -2.68 -8.32
N LYS A 27 8.83 -2.94 -7.51
CA LYS A 27 7.80 -1.95 -7.11
C LYS A 27 8.41 -0.62 -6.68
N THR A 28 9.36 -0.65 -5.75
CA THR A 28 10.01 0.57 -5.22
C THR A 28 10.74 1.35 -6.32
N ARG A 29 11.37 0.65 -7.27
CA ARG A 29 12.05 1.28 -8.41
C ARG A 29 11.03 1.94 -9.34
N PHE A 30 10.01 1.19 -9.76
CA PHE A 30 8.92 1.70 -10.59
C PHE A 30 8.27 2.94 -9.98
N VAL A 31 7.95 2.89 -8.67
CA VAL A 31 7.33 4.01 -7.98
C VAL A 31 8.25 5.25 -7.97
N LYS A 32 9.53 5.08 -7.66
CA LYS A 32 10.47 6.20 -7.53
C LYS A 32 10.94 6.77 -8.86
N GLU A 33 11.13 5.93 -9.86
CA GLU A 33 11.73 6.33 -11.14
C GLU A 33 10.68 6.64 -12.22
N GLU A 34 9.44 6.17 -12.07
CA GLU A 34 8.40 6.32 -13.08
C GLU A 34 7.16 7.03 -12.53
N LEU A 35 6.51 6.48 -11.49
CA LEU A 35 5.24 7.02 -10.99
C LEU A 35 5.39 8.40 -10.34
N ILE A 36 6.33 8.58 -9.42
CA ILE A 36 6.56 9.86 -8.75
C ILE A 36 6.90 10.96 -9.78
N PRO A 37 7.88 10.77 -10.69
CA PRO A 37 8.16 11.75 -11.73
C PRO A 37 6.96 12.08 -12.60
N GLU A 38 6.12 11.10 -12.94
CA GLU A 38 4.91 11.34 -13.74
C GLU A 38 3.86 12.18 -12.98
N LEU A 39 3.68 11.94 -11.69
CA LEU A 39 2.79 12.75 -10.84
C LEU A 39 3.32 14.19 -10.67
N GLU A 40 4.64 14.34 -10.49
CA GLU A 40 5.28 15.65 -10.35
C GLU A 40 5.23 16.47 -11.64
N LYS A 41 5.31 15.84 -12.83
CA LYS A 41 5.04 16.51 -14.12
C LYS A 41 3.61 17.08 -14.20
N ASN A 42 2.67 16.51 -13.46
CA ASN A 42 1.29 17.00 -13.32
C ASN A 42 1.14 17.97 -12.13
N GLU A 43 2.24 18.62 -11.73
CA GLU A 43 2.30 19.65 -10.68
C GLU A 43 1.83 19.16 -9.30
N LYS A 44 1.91 17.85 -9.03
CA LYS A 44 1.60 17.29 -7.71
C LYS A 44 2.83 17.20 -6.84
N LYS A 45 2.69 17.65 -5.60
CA LYS A 45 3.68 17.38 -4.56
C LYS A 45 3.48 15.96 -4.03
N VAL A 46 4.48 15.10 -4.20
CA VAL A 46 4.42 13.70 -3.72
C VAL A 46 5.36 13.52 -2.53
N VAL A 47 4.91 12.81 -1.50
CA VAL A 47 5.77 12.36 -0.40
C VAL A 47 5.77 10.84 -0.37
N TYR A 48 6.97 10.27 -0.34
CA TYR A 48 7.19 8.83 -0.24
C TYR A 48 7.74 8.48 1.14
N PHE A 49 7.08 7.54 1.81
CA PHE A 49 7.51 6.92 3.06
C PHE A 49 7.92 5.49 2.77
N LYS A 50 9.12 5.10 3.22
CA LYS A 50 9.71 3.79 2.90
C LYS A 50 9.14 2.62 3.71
N ASP A 51 8.57 2.92 4.88
CA ASP A 51 8.06 1.96 5.84
C ASP A 51 7.18 2.68 6.89
N GLY A 52 6.41 1.93 7.67
CA GLY A 52 5.58 2.45 8.75
C GLY A 52 6.31 3.39 9.73
N PRO A 53 7.51 3.04 10.23
CA PRO A 53 8.28 3.90 11.13
C PRO A 53 8.76 5.22 10.52
N SER A 54 8.88 5.33 9.21
CA SER A 54 9.34 6.55 8.53
C SER A 54 8.26 7.63 8.35
N ILE A 55 7.01 7.33 8.68
CA ILE A 55 5.88 8.23 8.48
C ILE A 55 6.05 9.47 9.38
N THR A 56 6.00 10.64 8.75
CA THR A 56 6.14 11.93 9.41
C THR A 56 5.09 12.90 8.85
N ASN A 57 4.70 13.90 9.65
CA ASN A 57 3.75 14.91 9.19
C ASN A 57 4.43 15.82 8.16
N GLN A 58 4.07 15.65 6.90
CA GLN A 58 4.51 16.48 5.79
C GLN A 58 3.29 16.82 4.93
N GLU A 59 3.22 18.03 4.41
CA GLU A 59 2.16 18.42 3.49
C GLU A 59 2.53 17.97 2.07
N ALA A 60 1.67 17.17 1.46
CA ALA A 60 1.78 16.73 0.06
C ALA A 60 0.39 16.75 -0.59
N ASP A 61 0.29 16.55 -1.89
CA ASP A 61 -0.96 16.28 -2.60
C ASP A 61 -1.25 14.78 -2.68
N ILE A 62 -0.20 13.97 -2.75
CA ILE A 62 -0.24 12.52 -2.83
C ILE A 62 0.78 11.94 -1.84
N TYR A 63 0.35 10.93 -1.09
CA TYR A 63 1.20 10.19 -0.16
C TYR A 63 1.41 8.77 -0.67
N ILE A 64 2.65 8.30 -0.64
CA ILE A 64 2.99 6.93 -1.01
C ILE A 64 3.61 6.25 0.21
N PHE A 65 3.03 5.13 0.61
CA PHE A 65 3.47 4.33 1.75
C PHE A 65 3.99 2.99 1.24
N ASP A 66 5.31 2.82 1.27
CA ASP A 66 5.95 1.55 0.96
C ASP A 66 5.92 0.60 2.17
N GLU A 67 5.98 -0.70 1.89
CA GLU A 67 5.87 -1.77 2.89
C GLU A 67 4.69 -1.58 3.86
N THR A 68 3.50 -1.31 3.30
CA THR A 68 2.25 -1.22 4.04
C THR A 68 1.79 -2.61 4.46
N GLU A 69 1.36 -2.72 5.72
CA GLU A 69 0.74 -3.93 6.28
C GLU A 69 -0.78 -3.89 6.12
N SER A 70 -1.40 -5.06 6.06
CA SER A 70 -2.86 -5.22 6.05
C SER A 70 -3.25 -6.42 6.89
N PHE A 71 -4.33 -6.30 7.65
CA PHE A 71 -4.92 -7.40 8.39
C PHE A 71 -6.01 -8.13 7.59
N CYS A 72 -6.40 -7.60 6.42
CA CYS A 72 -7.47 -8.14 5.58
C CYS A 72 -7.24 -9.61 5.16
N ASP A 73 -5.99 -10.03 5.01
CA ASP A 73 -5.61 -11.38 4.60
C ASP A 73 -5.03 -12.22 5.74
N ARG A 74 -5.12 -11.76 7.00
CA ARG A 74 -4.57 -12.48 8.16
C ARG A 74 -5.07 -13.91 8.27
N GLU A 75 -6.39 -14.12 8.22
CA GLU A 75 -6.97 -15.46 8.38
C GLU A 75 -6.50 -16.39 7.25
N TYR A 76 -6.50 -15.89 6.01
CA TYR A 76 -5.99 -16.61 4.85
C TYR A 76 -4.51 -16.99 4.99
N LEU A 77 -3.67 -16.05 5.45
CA LEU A 77 -2.24 -16.29 5.67
C LEU A 77 -2.00 -17.30 6.80
N GLU A 78 -2.75 -17.22 7.90
CA GLU A 78 -2.64 -18.17 9.01
C GLU A 78 -3.13 -19.59 8.66
N GLU A 79 -4.11 -19.71 7.76
CA GLU A 79 -4.56 -21.01 7.23
C GLU A 79 -3.52 -21.61 6.27
N LYS A 80 -2.95 -20.78 5.38
CA LYS A 80 -1.98 -21.22 4.38
C LYS A 80 -0.60 -21.54 4.97
N TYR A 81 -0.13 -20.73 5.92
CA TYR A 81 1.16 -20.85 6.60
C TYR A 81 0.95 -21.15 8.09
N SER A 82 0.42 -22.34 8.38
CA SER A 82 0.05 -22.75 9.74
C SER A 82 1.20 -22.69 10.75
N GLU A 83 2.44 -22.84 10.28
CA GLU A 83 3.68 -22.73 11.04
C GLU A 83 4.04 -21.30 11.44
N GLU A 84 3.49 -20.30 10.75
CA GLU A 84 3.69 -18.88 11.04
C GLU A 84 2.64 -18.35 12.02
N LYS A 85 1.76 -19.20 12.56
CA LYS A 85 0.68 -18.77 13.46
C LYS A 85 1.20 -18.43 14.88
N PRO A 86 0.85 -17.26 15.45
CA PRO A 86 0.08 -16.17 14.83
C PRO A 86 0.94 -15.38 13.85
N TYR A 87 0.38 -15.10 12.66
CA TYR A 87 1.11 -14.40 11.59
C TYR A 87 1.57 -13.01 12.04
N TYR A 88 0.71 -12.34 12.81
CA TYR A 88 1.04 -11.12 13.56
C TYR A 88 1.17 -11.47 15.05
N THR A 89 2.37 -11.32 15.62
CA THR A 89 2.54 -11.39 17.07
C THR A 89 1.86 -10.19 17.74
N ASP A 90 1.43 -10.32 19.01
CA ASP A 90 0.78 -9.23 19.75
C ASP A 90 1.61 -7.93 19.76
N GLU A 91 2.94 -8.05 19.84
CA GLU A 91 3.84 -6.89 19.78
C GLU A 91 3.83 -6.24 18.40
N TYR A 92 3.90 -7.05 17.34
CA TYR A 92 3.90 -6.55 15.98
C TYR A 92 2.55 -5.96 15.58
N GLU A 93 1.44 -6.59 15.98
CA GLU A 93 0.08 -6.09 15.74
C GLU A 93 -0.12 -4.67 16.33
N ARG A 94 0.44 -4.41 17.52
CA ARG A 94 0.41 -3.07 18.11
C ARG A 94 1.17 -2.05 17.26
N LYS A 95 2.36 -2.41 16.76
CA LYS A 95 3.15 -1.53 15.87
C LYS A 95 2.39 -1.23 14.58
N VAL A 96 1.79 -2.24 13.96
CA VAL A 96 0.98 -2.06 12.73
C VAL A 96 -0.21 -1.14 13.00
N LYS A 97 -0.91 -1.30 14.13
CA LYS A 97 -2.00 -0.39 14.53
C LYS A 97 -1.52 1.05 14.75
N ASP A 98 -0.31 1.26 15.26
CA ASP A 98 0.26 2.62 15.36
C ASP A 98 0.58 3.23 13.98
N TRP A 99 1.02 2.41 13.02
CA TRP A 99 1.20 2.85 11.64
C TRP A 99 -0.13 3.18 10.96
N PHE A 100 -1.19 2.41 11.24
CA PHE A 100 -2.55 2.68 10.77
C PHE A 100 -3.05 4.07 11.20
N TRP A 101 -2.81 4.45 12.46
CA TRP A 101 -3.10 5.81 12.92
C TRP A 101 -2.29 6.89 12.19
N SER A 102 -1.12 6.54 11.70
CA SER A 102 -0.26 7.45 10.93
C SER A 102 -0.75 7.57 9.48
N TYR A 103 -1.16 6.48 8.83
CA TYR A 103 -1.80 6.51 7.50
C TYR A 103 -3.07 7.36 7.49
N LYS A 104 -3.91 7.22 8.53
CA LYS A 104 -5.18 7.96 8.65
C LYS A 104 -5.03 9.48 8.72
N LYS A 105 -3.89 10.00 9.19
CA LYS A 105 -3.62 11.45 9.26
C LYS A 105 -3.45 12.10 7.89
N HIS A 106 -3.26 11.29 6.85
CA HIS A 106 -3.04 11.74 5.49
C HIS A 106 -4.36 11.57 4.71
N ASP A 107 -5.13 12.66 4.67
CA ASP A 107 -6.52 12.71 4.18
C ASP A 107 -6.65 12.93 2.66
N LYS A 108 -5.52 13.12 1.97
CA LYS A 108 -5.48 13.21 0.51
C LYS A 108 -5.28 11.84 -0.14
N SER A 109 -5.12 11.86 -1.47
CA SER A 109 -4.81 10.70 -2.32
C SER A 109 -3.61 9.91 -1.79
N CYS A 110 -3.77 8.60 -1.71
CA CYS A 110 -2.74 7.71 -1.15
C CYS A 110 -2.50 6.51 -2.05
N LEU A 111 -1.23 6.10 -2.17
CA LEU A 111 -0.83 4.80 -2.68
C LEU A 111 -0.23 3.97 -1.55
N TYR A 112 -0.77 2.79 -1.32
CA TYR A 112 -0.27 1.82 -0.36
C TYR A 112 0.40 0.67 -1.11
N ILE A 113 1.69 0.43 -0.87
CA ILE A 113 2.43 -0.65 -1.52
C ILE A 113 2.52 -1.81 -0.54
N ILE A 114 2.03 -2.98 -0.95
CA ILE A 114 2.03 -4.18 -0.12
C ILE A 114 2.91 -5.24 -0.78
N THR A 115 3.81 -5.84 0.01
CA THR A 115 4.66 -6.94 -0.44
C THR A 115 4.08 -8.28 0.02
N ARG A 116 4.08 -9.29 -0.86
CA ARG A 116 3.66 -10.66 -0.54
C ARG A 116 4.66 -11.69 -1.06
N LYS A 117 4.57 -12.93 -0.54
CA LYS A 117 5.54 -14.00 -0.85
C LYS A 117 5.32 -14.63 -2.23
N ASN A 118 4.07 -14.74 -2.68
CA ASN A 118 3.72 -15.37 -3.95
C ASN A 118 2.48 -14.76 -4.59
N GLU A 119 2.19 -15.20 -5.82
CA GLU A 119 1.08 -14.73 -6.65
C GLU A 119 -0.30 -15.00 -6.03
N ASP A 120 -0.51 -16.14 -5.38
CA ASP A 120 -1.80 -16.45 -4.75
C ASP A 120 -2.14 -15.44 -3.64
N ASP A 121 -1.13 -15.03 -2.86
CA ASP A 121 -1.30 -14.03 -1.79
C ASP A 121 -1.64 -12.65 -2.38
N ILE A 122 -1.08 -12.33 -3.56
CA ILE A 122 -1.40 -11.10 -4.30
C ILE A 122 -2.84 -11.14 -4.80
N GLU A 123 -3.25 -12.23 -5.44
CA GLU A 123 -4.60 -12.39 -5.99
C GLU A 123 -5.66 -12.41 -4.88
N TYR A 124 -5.34 -12.97 -3.70
CA TYR A 124 -6.21 -12.87 -2.54
C TYR A 124 -6.47 -11.40 -2.17
N LEU A 125 -5.42 -10.60 -1.98
CA LEU A 125 -5.58 -9.18 -1.63
C LEU A 125 -6.33 -8.42 -2.72
N ARG A 126 -6.00 -8.66 -4.00
CA ARG A 126 -6.70 -8.04 -5.14
C ARG A 126 -8.20 -8.34 -5.15
N GLY A 127 -8.59 -9.54 -4.71
CA GLY A 127 -9.98 -9.97 -4.59
C GLY A 127 -10.72 -9.39 -3.38
N HIS A 128 -10.02 -9.17 -2.26
CA HIS A 128 -10.65 -8.97 -0.95
C HIS A 128 -10.38 -7.61 -0.30
N LEU A 129 -9.25 -6.96 -0.60
CA LEU A 129 -8.90 -5.65 -0.05
C LEU A 129 -9.70 -4.55 -0.75
N ARG A 130 -10.85 -4.20 -0.19
CA ARG A 130 -11.76 -3.17 -0.72
C ARG A 130 -11.78 -1.89 0.10
N TRP A 131 -11.37 -1.98 1.37
CA TRP A 131 -11.39 -0.92 2.36
C TRP A 131 -10.08 -0.93 3.12
N ALA A 132 -9.64 0.25 3.55
CA ALA A 132 -8.47 0.36 4.40
C ALA A 132 -8.72 -0.26 5.78
N ASP A 133 -7.71 -0.92 6.35
CA ASP A 133 -7.81 -1.43 7.72
C ASP A 133 -7.79 -0.29 8.77
N TRP A 134 -7.40 0.92 8.35
CA TRP A 134 -7.19 2.08 9.23
C TRP A 134 -8.28 3.16 9.15
N ASP A 135 -9.14 3.15 8.12
CA ASP A 135 -10.25 4.09 7.98
C ASP A 135 -11.31 3.61 6.97
N ASP A 136 -12.34 4.44 6.77
CA ASP A 136 -13.49 4.12 5.92
C ASP A 136 -13.24 4.43 4.43
N ARG A 137 -11.98 4.59 3.98
CA ARG A 137 -11.69 4.87 2.57
C ARG A 137 -11.75 3.59 1.74
N LYS A 138 -12.39 3.70 0.59
CA LYS A 138 -12.39 2.64 -0.43
C LYS A 138 -11.02 2.57 -1.10
N LEU A 139 -10.56 1.34 -1.33
CA LEU A 139 -9.31 1.04 -2.00
C LEU A 139 -9.56 0.39 -3.36
N GLU A 140 -8.77 0.77 -4.36
CA GLU A 140 -8.63 0.00 -5.60
C GLU A 140 -7.26 -0.68 -5.64
N THR A 141 -7.24 -1.99 -5.87
CA THR A 141 -6.03 -2.81 -5.77
C THR A 141 -5.53 -3.23 -7.15
N PHE A 142 -4.24 -3.00 -7.39
CA PHE A 142 -3.51 -3.40 -8.58
C PHE A 142 -2.42 -4.41 -8.22
N ALA A 143 -2.26 -5.44 -9.05
CA ALA A 143 -1.11 -6.33 -8.98
C ALA A 143 0.04 -5.76 -9.81
N PHE A 144 1.25 -5.85 -9.28
CA PHE A 144 2.50 -5.52 -9.98
C PHE A 144 3.15 -6.81 -10.47
N GLU A 145 3.20 -6.97 -11.80
CA GLU A 145 3.75 -8.13 -12.52
C GLU A 145 5.23 -7.91 -12.89
#